data_AF-A0A822CQG1-F1
#
_entry.id   AF-A0A822CQG1-F1
#
_cell.length_a   1.000
_cell.length_b   1.000
_cell.length_c   1.000
_cell.angle_alpha   90.00
_cell.angle_beta   90.00
_cell.angle_gamma   90.00
#
_symmetry.space_group_name_H-M   'P 1'
#
loop_
_entity.id
_entity.type
_entity.pdbx_description
1 polymer ?
#
loop_
_entity_poly.entity_id
_entity_poly.type
_entity_poly.pdbx_seq_one_letter_code
_entity_poly.pdbx_strand_id
1 'polypeptide(L)'
;MCVILQLANVPMRILIQIISTIADVIDDSAENKKFLDSVMNNYGIIQQSVLYNLLNVMINGRDKPFELRIAILYFLRCYLYQNEFGKSMIISTLSYQSEIANHYTLGSLLINGYVSNDAVASWCSSIGFSCLIGGHFDKAHKEEMLKMVISIDQSPINGKTLMELSSDLLKN
;
A
#
# COMPACT_ATOMS: atom_id res chain seq x y z
N MET A 1 14.14 13.67 -3.62
CA MET A 1 13.79 12.38 -2.97
C MET A 1 13.41 11.29 -3.97
N CYS A 2 12.49 11.51 -4.92
CA CYS A 2 12.25 10.57 -6.04
C CYS A 2 13.52 10.26 -6.83
N VAL A 3 14.42 11.24 -6.94
CA VAL A 3 15.75 11.08 -7.55
C VAL A 3 16.59 10.02 -6.83
N ILE A 4 16.56 9.89 -5.49
CA ILE A 4 17.44 8.97 -4.76
C ILE A 4 17.02 7.50 -4.94
N LEU A 5 15.72 7.23 -5.03
CA LEU A 5 15.20 5.90 -5.38
C LEU A 5 15.46 5.55 -6.86
N GLN A 6 15.68 6.58 -7.70
CA GLN A 6 15.96 6.46 -9.14
C GLN A 6 17.47 6.49 -9.47
N LEU A 7 18.34 6.83 -8.51
CA LEU A 7 19.79 6.81 -8.69
C LEU A 7 20.26 5.36 -8.64
N ALA A 8 20.60 4.81 -9.81
CA ALA A 8 20.88 3.40 -10.06
C ALA A 8 22.02 2.75 -9.23
N ASN A 9 22.65 3.45 -8.29
CA ASN A 9 23.86 3.00 -7.58
C ASN A 9 23.83 3.23 -6.05
N VAL A 10 22.65 3.40 -5.44
CA VAL A 10 22.58 3.54 -3.96
C VAL A 10 22.71 2.15 -3.31
N PRO A 11 23.67 1.96 -2.37
CA PRO A 11 23.76 0.71 -1.62
C PRO A 11 22.48 0.43 -0.84
N MET A 12 22.04 -0.83 -0.82
CA MET A 12 20.75 -1.19 -0.24
C MET A 12 20.57 -0.79 1.23
N ARG A 13 21.65 -0.86 2.03
CA ARG A 13 21.66 -0.38 3.42
C ARG A 13 21.32 1.11 3.52
N ILE A 14 21.84 1.93 2.60
CA ILE A 14 21.56 3.36 2.56
C ILE A 14 20.12 3.60 2.14
N LEU A 15 19.60 2.81 1.21
CA LEU A 15 18.20 2.89 0.80
C LEU A 15 17.24 2.64 1.96
N ILE A 16 17.47 1.58 2.73
CA ILE A 16 16.69 1.24 3.93
C ILE A 16 16.72 2.41 4.92
N GLN A 17 17.91 2.93 5.22
CA GLN A 17 18.07 4.04 6.16
C GLN A 17 17.32 5.28 5.70
N ILE A 18 17.40 5.61 4.40
CA ILE A 18 16.70 6.77 3.84
C ILE A 18 15.18 6.60 3.98
N ILE A 19 14.63 5.43 3.64
CA ILE A 19 13.20 5.15 3.77
C ILE A 19 12.75 5.31 5.22
N SER A 20 13.50 4.75 6.17
CA SER A 20 13.21 4.89 7.60
C SER A 20 13.30 6.33 8.08
N THR A 21 14.34 7.08 7.69
CA THR A 21 14.48 8.50 8.07
C THR A 21 13.34 9.34 7.52
N ILE A 22 12.86 9.06 6.31
CA ILE A 22 11.69 9.75 5.76
C ILE A 22 10.46 9.42 6.60
N ALA A 23 10.27 8.15 6.98
CA ALA A 23 9.17 7.72 7.82
C ALA A 23 9.16 8.49 9.16
N ASP A 24 10.32 8.62 9.81
CA ASP A 24 10.49 9.38 11.06
C ASP A 24 10.11 10.87 10.87
N VAL A 25 10.50 11.47 9.74
CA VAL A 25 10.22 12.89 9.43
C VAL A 25 8.74 13.16 9.19
N ILE A 26 7.98 12.18 8.67
CA ILE A 26 6.55 12.35 8.36
C ILE A 26 5.62 11.88 9.47
N ASP A 27 6.07 11.03 10.41
CA ASP A 27 5.21 10.30 11.36
C ASP A 27 4.19 11.20 12.07
N ASP A 28 4.62 12.37 12.56
CA ASP A 28 3.74 13.30 13.30
C ASP A 28 3.63 14.70 12.67
N SER A 29 3.99 14.86 11.39
CA SER A 29 3.92 16.15 10.68
C SER A 29 2.95 16.13 9.50
N ALA A 30 1.77 16.70 9.70
CA ALA A 30 0.77 16.86 8.63
C ALA A 30 1.30 17.72 7.46
N GLU A 31 2.15 18.71 7.72
CA GLU A 31 2.78 19.54 6.69
C GLU A 31 3.76 18.72 5.84
N ASN A 32 4.59 17.89 6.47
CA ASN A 32 5.53 17.03 5.76
C ASN A 32 4.81 15.97 4.93
N LYS A 33 3.69 15.42 5.43
CA LYS A 33 2.84 14.50 4.67
C LYS A 33 2.24 15.17 3.44
N LYS A 34 1.68 16.39 3.58
CA LYS A 34 1.16 17.17 2.43
C LYS A 34 2.25 17.51 1.42
N PHE A 35 3.44 17.87 1.89
CA PHE A 35 4.59 18.10 1.01
C PHE A 35 4.96 16.81 0.27
N LEU A 36 5.03 15.68 0.97
CA LEU A 36 5.29 14.39 0.38
C LEU A 36 4.23 14.01 -0.67
N ASP A 37 2.94 14.27 -0.41
CA ASP A 37 1.86 14.08 -1.37
C ASP A 37 2.09 14.88 -2.65
N SER A 38 2.49 16.15 -2.52
CA SER A 38 2.82 16.99 -3.68
C SER A 38 3.98 16.40 -4.49
N VAL A 39 5.00 15.85 -3.81
CA VAL A 39 6.16 15.22 -4.46
C VAL A 39 5.79 13.89 -5.11
N MET A 40 4.91 13.10 -4.50
CA MET A 40 4.44 11.81 -5.01
C MET A 40 3.47 11.96 -6.18
N ASN A 41 2.68 13.04 -6.21
CA ASN A 41 1.67 13.33 -7.24
C ASN A 41 2.21 14.17 -8.40
N ASN A 42 3.45 14.65 -8.35
CA ASN A 42 4.08 15.43 -9.44
C ASN A 42 4.31 14.62 -10.74
N TYR A 43 4.25 13.29 -10.66
CA TYR A 43 4.30 12.42 -11.84
C TYR A 43 2.85 12.06 -12.19
N GLY A 44 2.31 12.61 -13.28
CA GLY A 44 0.91 12.45 -13.69
C GLY A 44 0.45 11.02 -14.02
N ILE A 45 1.26 10.00 -13.71
CA ILE A 45 0.99 8.57 -13.93
C ILE A 45 1.16 7.84 -12.59
N ILE A 46 0.09 7.24 -12.07
CA ILE A 46 0.03 6.56 -10.75
C ILE A 46 1.11 5.48 -10.60
N GLN A 47 1.43 4.75 -11.67
CA GLN A 47 2.47 3.71 -11.69
C GLN A 47 3.90 4.25 -11.55
N GLN A 48 4.08 5.55 -11.75
CA GLN A 48 5.35 6.25 -11.55
C GLN A 48 5.42 6.90 -10.17
N SER A 49 4.36 6.80 -9.35
CA SER A 49 4.39 7.30 -7.99
C SER A 49 5.39 6.52 -7.14
N VAL A 50 6.06 7.23 -6.23
CA VAL A 50 6.98 6.62 -5.27
C VAL A 50 6.26 5.57 -4.43
N LEU A 51 5.04 5.87 -4.00
CA LEU A 51 4.24 4.98 -3.18
C LEU A 51 3.95 3.66 -3.90
N TYR A 52 3.58 3.69 -5.18
CA TYR A 52 3.37 2.48 -5.98
C TYR A 52 4.64 1.63 -6.06
N ASN A 53 5.78 2.24 -6.36
CA ASN A 53 7.04 1.52 -6.48
C ASN A 53 7.47 0.87 -5.16
N LEU A 54 7.30 1.57 -4.04
CA LEU A 54 7.59 1.01 -2.71
C LEU A 54 6.66 -0.16 -2.39
N LEU A 55 5.34 -0.01 -2.59
CA LEU A 55 4.39 -1.11 -2.38
C LEU A 55 4.68 -2.32 -3.27
N ASN A 56 5.02 -2.09 -4.54
CA ASN A 56 5.41 -3.15 -5.46
C ASN A 56 6.66 -3.91 -4.98
N VAL A 57 7.66 -3.21 -4.43
CA VAL A 57 8.85 -3.86 -3.82
C VAL A 57 8.47 -4.67 -2.58
N MET A 58 7.62 -4.12 -1.71
CA MET A 58 7.14 -4.80 -0.51
C MET A 58 6.41 -6.11 -0.85
N ILE A 59 5.54 -6.08 -1.86
CA ILE A 59 4.64 -7.18 -2.20
C ILE A 59 5.28 -8.18 -3.17
N ASN A 60 5.82 -7.70 -4.29
CA ASN A 60 6.33 -8.55 -5.37
C ASN A 60 7.84 -8.80 -5.29
N GLY A 61 8.58 -8.07 -4.45
CA GLY A 61 10.03 -8.17 -4.36
C GLY A 61 10.55 -9.36 -3.55
N ARG A 62 10.22 -10.61 -3.90
CA ARG A 62 10.64 -11.81 -3.13
C ARG A 62 12.14 -11.94 -2.98
N ASP A 63 12.88 -11.46 -3.98
CA ASP A 63 14.34 -11.48 -4.00
C ASP A 63 14.97 -10.28 -3.27
N LYS A 64 14.15 -9.41 -2.68
CA LYS A 64 14.60 -8.24 -1.92
C LYS A 64 14.77 -8.61 -0.45
N PRO A 65 15.76 -8.03 0.26
CA PRO A 65 15.95 -8.31 1.67
C PRO A 65 14.74 -7.96 2.50
N PHE A 66 14.54 -8.77 3.53
CA PHE A 66 13.44 -8.63 4.47
C PHE A 66 13.42 -7.23 5.09
N GLU A 67 14.58 -6.70 5.48
CA GLU A 67 14.75 -5.38 6.09
C GLU A 67 14.23 -4.24 5.20
N LEU A 68 14.37 -4.37 3.87
CA LEU A 68 13.84 -3.39 2.94
C LEU A 68 12.31 -3.42 2.89
N ARG A 69 11.71 -4.63 2.87
CA ARG A 69 10.25 -4.80 2.91
C ARG A 69 9.66 -4.25 4.22
N ILE A 70 10.34 -4.47 5.35
CA ILE A 70 9.95 -3.91 6.66
C ILE A 70 10.11 -2.39 6.73
N ALA A 71 11.18 -1.83 6.18
CA ALA A 71 11.34 -0.38 6.12
C ALA A 71 10.25 0.29 5.30
N ILE A 72 9.83 -0.33 4.19
CA ILE A 72 8.71 0.14 3.38
C ILE A 72 7.39 0.05 4.16
N LEU A 73 7.15 -1.04 4.89
CA LEU A 73 5.97 -1.17 5.73
C LEU A 73 5.94 -0.09 6.82
N TYR A 74 7.09 0.21 7.44
CA TYR A 74 7.22 1.27 8.42
C TYR A 74 6.89 2.64 7.82
N PHE A 75 7.46 2.95 6.65
CA PHE A 75 7.13 4.16 5.90
C PHE A 75 5.64 4.25 5.58
N LEU A 76 5.01 3.15 5.12
CA LEU A 76 3.57 3.12 4.83
C LEU A 76 2.74 3.45 6.08
N ARG A 77 3.10 2.86 7.23
CA ARG A 77 2.44 3.13 8.51
C ARG A 77 2.55 4.61 8.90
N CYS A 78 3.75 5.17 8.91
CA CYS A 78 3.97 6.58 9.25
C CYS A 78 3.26 7.51 8.28
N TYR A 79 3.23 7.16 6.98
CA TYR A 79 2.52 7.92 5.97
C TYR A 79 1.01 7.95 6.19
N LEU A 80 0.40 6.80 6.56
CA LEU A 80 -1.05 6.69 6.79
C LEU A 80 -1.49 7.18 8.16
N TYR A 81 -0.57 7.28 9.13
CA TYR A 81 -0.88 7.74 10.47
C TYR A 81 -1.43 9.17 10.45
N GLN A 82 -2.68 9.32 10.91
CA GLN A 82 -3.46 10.58 10.89
C GLN A 82 -3.54 11.26 9.51
N ASN A 83 -3.35 10.51 8.42
CA ASN A 83 -3.38 11.03 7.05
C ASN A 83 -4.62 10.56 6.28
N GLU A 84 -5.72 11.25 6.48
CA GLU A 84 -7.01 10.88 5.88
C GLU A 84 -7.02 11.03 4.35
N PHE A 85 -6.25 11.98 3.81
CA PHE A 85 -6.08 12.12 2.37
C PHE A 85 -5.36 10.89 1.77
N GLY A 86 -4.23 10.49 2.36
CA GLY A 86 -3.49 9.32 1.93
C GLY A 86 -4.30 8.02 2.02
N LYS A 87 -5.05 7.83 3.12
CA LYS A 87 -5.97 6.69 3.27
C LYS A 87 -7.06 6.67 2.20
N SER A 88 -7.73 7.80 1.99
CA SER A 88 -8.82 7.91 1.02
C SER A 88 -8.32 7.69 -0.41
N MET A 89 -7.12 8.16 -0.73
CA MET A 89 -6.47 7.88 -2.01
C MET A 89 -6.30 6.37 -2.24
N ILE A 90 -5.76 5.64 -1.26
CA ILE A 90 -5.58 4.17 -1.40
C ILE A 90 -6.94 3.47 -1.46
N ILE A 91 -7.88 3.83 -0.58
CA ILE A 91 -9.21 3.19 -0.51
C ILE A 91 -10.00 3.38 -1.80
N SER A 92 -9.96 4.59 -2.39
CA SER A 92 -10.62 4.86 -3.68
C SER A 92 -10.11 3.94 -4.79
N THR A 93 -8.88 3.46 -4.68
CA THR A 93 -8.25 2.56 -5.66
C THR A 93 -8.47 1.07 -5.39
N LEU A 94 -9.18 0.73 -4.31
CA LEU A 94 -9.59 -0.65 -3.98
C LEU A 94 -10.81 -1.10 -4.79
N SER A 95 -11.61 -0.18 -5.32
CA SER A 95 -12.80 -0.53 -6.12
C SER A 95 -12.44 -1.04 -7.52
N TYR A 96 -13.06 -2.16 -7.91
CA TYR A 96 -12.85 -2.94 -9.15
C TYR A 96 -13.06 -2.17 -10.47
N GLN A 97 -13.58 -0.93 -10.43
CA GLN A 97 -13.79 -0.12 -11.64
C GLN A 97 -12.49 0.31 -12.36
N SER A 98 -11.32 0.03 -11.80
CA SER A 98 -10.02 0.36 -12.42
C SER A 98 -9.50 -0.69 -13.42
N GLU A 99 -10.19 -1.80 -13.68
CA GLU A 99 -9.75 -2.84 -14.63
C GLU A 99 -9.82 -2.44 -16.12
N ILE A 100 -10.34 -1.26 -16.45
CA ILE A 100 -10.49 -0.81 -17.85
C ILE A 100 -9.13 -0.52 -18.52
N ALA A 101 -8.03 -0.49 -17.77
CA ALA A 101 -6.69 -0.44 -18.34
C ALA A 101 -5.78 -1.35 -17.51
N ASN A 102 -4.77 -1.96 -18.14
CA ASN A 102 -3.73 -2.82 -17.55
C ASN A 102 -2.84 -2.11 -16.49
N HIS A 103 -3.45 -1.33 -15.59
CA HIS A 103 -2.80 -0.50 -14.62
C HIS A 103 -3.11 -1.01 -13.22
N TYR A 104 -2.13 -1.70 -12.62
CA TYR A 104 -2.17 -2.00 -11.19
C TYR A 104 -2.27 -0.70 -10.39
N THR A 105 -3.31 -0.59 -9.59
CA THR A 105 -3.53 0.50 -8.63
C THR A 105 -2.90 0.16 -7.26
N LEU A 106 -2.77 1.16 -6.38
CA LEU A 106 -2.25 0.97 -5.02
C LEU A 106 -3.09 -0.05 -4.22
N GLY A 107 -4.41 0.05 -4.32
CA GLY A 107 -5.35 -0.90 -3.71
C GLY A 107 -5.19 -2.31 -4.28
N SER A 108 -5.13 -2.46 -5.61
CA SER A 108 -4.94 -3.78 -6.24
C SER A 108 -3.64 -4.46 -5.81
N LEU A 109 -2.55 -3.70 -5.63
CA LEU A 109 -1.28 -4.23 -5.09
C LEU A 109 -1.46 -4.80 -3.69
N LEU A 110 -2.11 -4.06 -2.78
CA LEU A 110 -2.35 -4.53 -1.42
C LEU A 110 -3.19 -5.81 -1.38
N ILE A 111 -4.25 -5.89 -2.20
CA ILE A 111 -5.07 -7.11 -2.35
C ILE A 111 -4.21 -8.28 -2.86
N ASN A 112 -3.42 -8.05 -3.92
CA ASN A 112 -2.54 -9.07 -4.48
C ASN A 112 -1.53 -9.57 -3.45
N GLY A 113 -1.00 -8.69 -2.61
CA GLY A 113 -0.13 -9.08 -1.51
C GLY A 113 -0.87 -9.88 -0.43
N TYR A 114 -2.11 -9.51 -0.11
CA TYR A 114 -2.93 -10.18 0.91
C TYR A 114 -3.24 -11.64 0.55
N VAL A 115 -3.60 -11.89 -0.71
CA VAL A 115 -3.90 -13.24 -1.25
C VAL A 115 -2.62 -13.97 -1.73
N SER A 116 -1.44 -13.35 -1.60
CA SER A 116 -0.19 -13.95 -2.05
C SER A 116 0.21 -15.16 -1.21
N ASN A 117 0.82 -16.16 -1.86
CA ASN A 117 1.49 -17.28 -1.19
C ASN A 117 2.80 -16.89 -0.46
N ASP A 118 3.27 -15.65 -0.62
CA ASP A 118 4.41 -15.11 0.14
C ASP A 118 3.91 -14.60 1.50
N ALA A 119 4.27 -15.32 2.57
CA ALA A 119 3.86 -14.99 3.93
C ALA A 119 4.26 -13.56 4.35
N VAL A 120 5.41 -13.05 3.87
CA VAL A 120 5.84 -11.68 4.19
C VAL A 120 4.96 -10.66 3.48
N ALA A 121 4.63 -10.90 2.21
CA ALA A 121 3.74 -10.04 1.44
C ALA A 121 2.32 -10.02 2.04
N SER A 122 1.78 -11.19 2.40
CA SER A 122 0.46 -11.32 3.02
C SER A 122 0.41 -10.62 4.39
N TRP A 123 1.44 -10.80 5.21
CA TRP A 123 1.55 -10.12 6.51
C TRP A 123 1.68 -8.60 6.37
N CYS A 124 2.54 -8.12 5.47
CA CYS A 124 2.70 -6.68 5.22
C CYS A 124 1.41 -6.04 4.69
N SER A 125 0.72 -6.69 3.73
CA SER A 125 -0.57 -6.22 3.22
C SER A 125 -1.65 -6.19 4.30
N SER A 126 -1.70 -7.20 5.18
CA SER A 126 -2.62 -7.24 6.31
C SER A 126 -2.42 -6.04 7.26
N ILE A 127 -1.16 -5.71 7.57
CA ILE A 127 -0.83 -4.53 8.38
C ILE A 127 -1.16 -3.24 7.63
N GLY A 128 -0.89 -3.18 6.32
CA GLY A 128 -1.29 -2.06 5.47
C GLY A 128 -2.80 -1.79 5.53
N PHE A 129 -3.63 -2.83 5.43
CA PHE A 129 -5.08 -2.72 5.60
C PHE A 129 -5.47 -2.25 7.00
N SER A 130 -4.81 -2.75 8.05
CA SER A 130 -5.03 -2.26 9.42
C SER A 130 -4.71 -0.76 9.55
N CYS A 131 -3.66 -0.27 8.89
CA CYS A 131 -3.30 1.15 8.88
C CYS A 131 -4.31 2.02 8.11
N LEU A 132 -4.96 1.47 7.08
CA LEU A 132 -6.06 2.17 6.38
C LEU A 132 -7.29 2.30 7.27
N ILE A 133 -7.57 1.27 8.07
CA ILE A 133 -8.72 1.21 8.94
C ILE A 133 -8.53 2.04 10.21
N GLY A 134 -7.33 2.11 10.79
CA GLY A 134 -7.13 2.73 12.09
C GLY A 134 -7.17 4.27 12.08
N GLY A 135 -8.07 4.89 12.84
CA GLY A 135 -8.05 6.33 13.10
C GLY A 135 -9.29 6.89 13.81
N HIS A 136 -9.37 8.22 13.90
CA HIS A 136 -10.49 8.92 14.57
C HIS A 136 -11.80 8.95 13.76
N PHE A 137 -11.74 8.68 12.44
CA PHE A 137 -12.88 8.70 11.50
C PHE A 137 -13.20 7.30 10.92
N ASP A 138 -13.08 6.30 11.80
CA ASP A 138 -13.18 4.85 11.56
C ASP A 138 -14.41 4.36 10.77
N LYS A 139 -15.53 5.10 10.69
CA LYS A 139 -16.79 4.51 10.20
C LYS A 139 -16.90 4.47 8.68
N ALA A 140 -16.57 5.57 7.99
CA ALA A 140 -16.73 5.66 6.54
C ALA A 140 -15.76 4.74 5.79
N HIS A 141 -14.48 4.73 6.18
CA HIS A 141 -13.47 3.86 5.58
C HIS A 141 -13.72 2.38 5.86
N LYS A 142 -14.18 2.02 7.07
CA LYS A 142 -14.63 0.65 7.36
C LYS A 142 -15.83 0.25 6.51
N GLU A 143 -16.83 1.12 6.37
CA GLU A 143 -17.99 0.84 5.52
C GLU A 143 -17.63 0.70 4.04
N GLU A 144 -16.68 1.49 3.54
CA GLU A 144 -16.19 1.38 2.16
C GLU A 144 -15.41 0.08 1.93
N MET A 145 -14.56 -0.31 2.89
CA MET A 145 -13.87 -1.62 2.86
C MET A 145 -14.83 -2.80 3.03
N LEU A 146 -15.91 -2.67 3.79
CA LEU A 146 -16.94 -3.72 3.94
C LEU A 146 -17.73 -3.97 2.66
N LYS A 147 -17.95 -2.91 1.87
CA LYS A 147 -18.62 -2.99 0.56
C LYS A 147 -17.71 -3.52 -0.54
N MET A 148 -16.42 -3.69 -0.25
CA MET A 148 -15.43 -4.12 -1.21
C MET A 148 -15.58 -5.61 -1.52
N VAL A 149 -16.03 -5.89 -2.74
CA VAL A 149 -16.06 -7.23 -3.31
C VAL A 149 -14.78 -7.45 -4.11
N ILE A 150 -14.00 -8.45 -3.71
CA ILE A 150 -12.80 -8.90 -4.41
C ILE A 150 -13.23 -10.05 -5.32
N SER A 151 -13.17 -9.83 -6.63
CA SER A 151 -13.29 -10.90 -7.62
C SER A 151 -11.95 -11.63 -7.67
N ILE A 152 -11.88 -12.83 -7.10
CA ILE A 152 -10.63 -13.61 -7.04
C ILE A 152 -10.32 -14.30 -8.37
N ASP A 153 -11.29 -14.35 -9.28
CA ASP A 153 -11.12 -14.86 -10.64
C ASP A 153 -11.79 -13.88 -11.60
N GLN A 154 -11.32 -13.80 -12.84
CA GLN A 154 -11.92 -13.02 -13.94
C GLN A 154 -13.34 -13.50 -14.34
N SER A 155 -14.04 -14.18 -13.43
CA SER A 155 -15.45 -14.57 -13.54
C SER A 155 -16.28 -13.65 -12.61
N PRO A 156 -17.22 -12.86 -13.15
CA PRO A 156 -18.02 -11.91 -12.37
C PRO A 156 -19.03 -12.57 -11.40
N ILE A 157 -18.96 -13.90 -11.22
CA ILE A 157 -19.96 -14.71 -10.54
C ILE A 157 -19.53 -15.08 -9.10
N ASN A 158 -18.23 -14.98 -8.78
CA ASN A 158 -17.66 -15.36 -7.47
C ASN A 158 -16.92 -14.22 -6.77
N GLY A 159 -17.52 -13.02 -6.74
CA GLY A 159 -16.98 -11.94 -5.93
C GLY A 159 -17.14 -12.26 -4.44
N LYS A 160 -16.02 -12.39 -3.71
CA LYS A 160 -16.04 -12.55 -2.24
C LYS A 160 -15.75 -11.21 -1.59
N THR A 161 -16.42 -10.90 -0.50
CA THR A 161 -16.04 -9.74 0.32
C THR A 161 -14.65 -9.95 0.93
N LEU A 162 -13.93 -8.86 1.22
CA LEU A 162 -12.64 -8.93 1.93
C LEU A 162 -12.76 -9.73 3.25
N MET A 163 -13.92 -9.67 3.90
CA MET A 163 -14.19 -10.38 5.15
C MET A 163 -14.34 -11.89 4.93
N GLU A 164 -15.03 -12.32 3.87
CA GLU A 164 -15.13 -13.74 3.49
C GLU A 164 -13.76 -14.30 3.10
N LEU A 165 -12.97 -13.53 2.36
CA LEU A 165 -11.58 -13.86 2.03
C LEU A 165 -10.72 -14.09 3.28
N SER A 166 -10.82 -13.19 4.25
CA SER A 166 -10.08 -13.33 5.51
C SER A 166 -10.49 -14.58 6.31
N SER A 167 -11.79 -14.93 6.29
CA SER A 167 -12.32 -16.13 6.95
C SER A 167 -11.84 -17.41 6.26
N ASP A 168 -11.76 -17.40 4.94
CA ASP A 168 -11.29 -18.56 4.17
C ASP A 168 -9.78 -18.78 4.30
N LEU A 169 -8.99 -17.70 4.36
CA LEU A 169 -7.55 -17.77 4.64
C LEU A 169 -7.23 -18.33 6.03
N LEU A 170 -8.13 -18.17 7.01
CA LEU A 170 -7.95 -18.69 8.37
C LEU A 170 -8.35 -20.17 8.52
N LYS A 171 -9.07 -20.74 7.54
CA LYS A 171 -9.50 -22.15 7.56
C LYS A 171 -8.48 -23.12 6.96
N ASN A 172 -7.46 -22.61 6.27
CA ASN A 172 -6.34 -23.37 5.72
C ASN A 172 -5.13 -23.31 6.66
#